data_AF-A0A968HV43-F1
#
_entry.id   AF-A0A968HV43-F1
#
_cell.length_a   1.000
_cell.length_b   1.000
_cell.length_c   1.000
_cell.angle_alpha   90.00
_cell.angle_beta   90.00
_cell.angle_gamma   90.00
#
_symmetry.space_group_name_H-M   'P 1'
#
loop_
_entity.id
_entity.type
_entity.pdbx_description
1 polymer ?
#
loop_
_entity_poly.entity_id
_entity_poly.type
_entity_poly.pdbx_seq_one_letter_code
_entity_poly.pdbx_strand_id
1 'polypeptide(L)'
;MHHRTSTTPPGPLDDARSFGSPNWFVAGYGVGRNLPLPNPARQEGVQYVLTRMSSLFDAGQIIGTGFANHFRGLPLEVYTDTLRKVLLAHDQLVPNIEGLEFTDHANAPSELLLAHRFSMRVGSSHVEIPATWLSHGYQATIAWLADLVGQIIWERVEHGFAIDISPQDMEGLVLVDELDLHLHPSWQVGLIPALKQTFPNLQFIVTTHSPMLLAGLEADEIVMLDQDPETGDVIARTDERPPKLLTGTELFERYFGIDELYPVNLARSMRRYGYLASDPYRSDDDEREMQRLHAELERAGVGPDWQPVPRKSP
;
A
#
# COMPACT_ATOMS: atom_id res chain seq x y z
N MET A 1 44.10 23.01 6.50
CA MET A 1 42.83 22.52 5.92
C MET A 1 42.75 21.02 6.18
N HIS A 2 42.11 20.61 7.28
CA HIS A 2 41.97 19.19 7.61
C HIS A 2 40.78 18.61 6.83
N HIS A 3 41.07 17.83 5.79
CA HIS A 3 40.11 16.88 5.25
C HIS A 3 39.88 15.78 6.29
N ARG A 4 38.71 15.79 6.93
CA ARG A 4 38.23 14.61 7.65
C ARG A 4 37.76 13.59 6.62
N THR A 5 38.60 12.63 6.30
CA THR A 5 38.16 11.35 5.73
C THR A 5 37.41 10.61 6.83
N SER A 6 36.09 10.73 6.83
CA SER A 6 35.19 9.92 7.65
C SER A 6 35.19 8.50 7.09
N THR A 7 36.12 7.66 7.53
CA THR A 7 36.09 6.22 7.30
C THR A 7 35.14 5.59 8.31
N THR A 8 33.84 5.75 8.10
CA THR A 8 32.86 4.84 8.70
C THR A 8 33.10 3.49 8.04
N PRO A 9 33.33 2.39 8.79
CA PRO A 9 33.42 1.08 8.17
C PRO A 9 32.13 0.82 7.38
N PRO A 10 32.21 0.20 6.19
CA PRO A 10 31.03 -0.14 5.42
C PRO A 10 30.07 -0.92 6.32
N GLY A 11 28.82 -0.46 6.38
CA GLY A 11 27.80 -1.18 7.13
C GLY A 11 27.60 -2.58 6.52
N PRO A 12 26.98 -3.52 7.23
CA PRO A 12 26.64 -4.83 6.67
C PRO A 12 25.82 -4.74 5.36
N LEU A 13 25.08 -3.65 5.16
CA LEU A 13 24.39 -3.34 3.90
C LEU A 13 25.34 -2.89 2.78
N ASP A 14 26.40 -2.14 3.08
CA ASP A 14 27.40 -1.71 2.10
C ASP A 14 28.24 -2.92 1.64
N ASP A 15 28.58 -3.81 2.57
CA ASP A 15 29.23 -5.08 2.26
C ASP A 15 28.31 -5.95 1.38
N ALA A 16 27.05 -6.16 1.77
CA ALA A 16 26.08 -6.94 0.97
C ALA A 16 25.89 -6.36 -0.45
N ARG A 17 25.85 -5.02 -0.59
CA ARG A 17 25.76 -4.32 -1.88
C ARG A 17 27.03 -4.43 -2.72
N SER A 18 28.19 -4.50 -2.10
CA SER A 18 29.49 -4.57 -2.79
C SER A 18 29.74 -5.88 -3.53
N PHE A 19 29.02 -6.95 -3.18
CA PHE A 19 29.20 -8.27 -3.79
C PHE A 19 28.62 -8.37 -5.20
N GLY A 20 27.71 -7.47 -5.61
CA GLY A 20 27.13 -7.49 -6.96
C GLY A 20 26.66 -8.87 -7.39
N SER A 21 26.12 -9.67 -6.45
CA SER A 21 25.81 -11.06 -6.71
C SER A 21 24.68 -11.11 -7.73
N PRO A 22 24.82 -11.88 -8.84
CA PRO A 22 23.63 -12.30 -9.58
C PRO A 22 22.67 -12.95 -8.57
N ASN A 23 21.38 -12.56 -8.60
CA ASN A 23 20.29 -12.99 -7.72
C ASN A 23 19.97 -12.12 -6.48
N TRP A 24 20.56 -10.94 -6.30
CA TRP A 24 20.09 -9.99 -5.28
C TRP A 24 19.23 -8.88 -5.90
N PHE A 25 18.06 -9.27 -6.45
CA PHE A 25 17.09 -8.32 -6.99
C PHE A 25 16.51 -7.48 -5.84
N VAL A 26 16.72 -6.15 -5.92
CA VAL A 26 16.10 -5.18 -5.00
C VAL A 26 15.47 -4.05 -5.79
N ALA A 27 14.23 -3.69 -5.43
CA ALA A 27 13.52 -2.53 -5.97
C ALA A 27 12.87 -1.70 -4.86
N GLY A 28 12.76 -0.40 -5.07
CA GLY A 28 12.16 0.52 -4.11
C GLY A 28 11.19 1.48 -4.78
N TYR A 29 10.02 1.65 -4.19
CA TYR A 29 8.92 2.48 -4.68
C TYR A 29 8.51 3.51 -3.61
N GLY A 30 8.81 4.79 -3.83
CA GLY A 30 8.40 5.87 -2.92
C GLY A 30 6.93 6.31 -3.09
N VAL A 31 6.48 7.27 -2.29
CA VAL A 31 5.09 7.80 -2.28
C VAL A 31 4.66 8.38 -3.64
N GLY A 32 5.56 9.04 -4.36
CA GLY A 32 5.26 9.56 -5.70
C GLY A 32 5.06 8.44 -6.74
N ARG A 33 5.37 7.19 -6.35
CA ARG A 33 5.47 6.02 -7.21
C ARG A 33 6.36 6.22 -8.42
N ASN A 34 7.20 7.26 -8.46
CA ASN A 34 8.01 7.63 -9.62
C ASN A 34 8.77 6.43 -10.19
N LEU A 35 8.53 6.11 -11.47
CA LEU A 35 9.33 5.09 -12.12
C LEU A 35 10.74 5.64 -12.34
N PRO A 36 11.79 4.84 -12.09
CA PRO A 36 13.13 5.22 -12.47
C PRO A 36 13.16 5.53 -13.98
N LEU A 37 13.87 6.60 -14.35
CA LEU A 37 14.00 7.02 -15.75
C LEU A 37 14.44 5.83 -16.62
N PRO A 38 13.96 5.73 -17.88
CA PRO A 38 14.39 4.69 -18.80
C PRO A 38 15.90 4.80 -19.03
N ASN A 39 16.61 3.89 -18.39
CA ASN A 39 17.91 3.38 -18.76
C ASN A 39 19.10 4.37 -18.79
N PRO A 40 20.01 4.31 -17.81
CA PRO A 40 21.42 4.61 -18.02
C PRO A 40 22.17 3.35 -18.47
N ALA A 41 21.67 2.58 -19.45
CA ALA A 41 22.49 1.54 -20.07
C ALA A 41 23.70 2.27 -20.65
N ARG A 42 24.86 2.04 -20.02
CA ARG A 42 26.17 2.63 -20.32
C ARG A 42 26.49 3.99 -19.70
N GLN A 43 26.11 4.25 -18.46
CA GLN A 43 27.00 5.07 -17.62
C GLN A 43 27.88 4.13 -16.79
N GLU A 44 29.15 3.98 -17.20
CA GLU A 44 30.16 3.32 -16.38
C GLU A 44 30.11 3.92 -14.96
N GLY A 45 29.93 3.06 -13.95
CA GLY A 45 29.89 3.46 -12.53
C GLY A 45 28.50 3.66 -11.91
N VAL A 46 27.39 3.47 -12.63
CA VAL A 46 26.05 3.50 -12.03
C VAL A 46 25.76 2.17 -11.31
N GLN A 47 25.49 2.23 -10.01
CA GLN A 47 25.03 1.07 -9.25
C GLN A 47 23.53 0.84 -9.49
N TYR A 48 23.21 -0.16 -10.30
CA TYR A 48 21.83 -0.51 -10.71
C TYR A 48 20.86 -0.66 -9.54
N VAL A 49 21.31 -1.28 -8.43
CA VAL A 49 20.52 -1.42 -7.20
C VAL A 49 20.12 -0.05 -6.64
N LEU A 50 21.03 0.93 -6.64
CA LEU A 50 20.72 2.29 -6.15
C LEU A 50 19.73 3.01 -7.06
N THR A 51 19.82 2.80 -8.38
CA THR A 51 18.87 3.37 -9.34
C THR A 51 17.46 2.83 -9.13
N ARG A 52 17.30 1.53 -8.87
CA ARG A 52 15.97 0.94 -8.58
C ARG A 52 15.38 1.38 -7.25
N MET A 53 16.22 1.86 -6.33
CA MET A 53 15.79 2.41 -5.05
C MET A 53 15.59 3.94 -5.07
N SER A 54 15.96 4.63 -6.16
CA SER A 54 16.00 6.09 -6.16
C SER A 54 14.64 6.73 -5.91
N SER A 55 13.56 6.08 -6.36
CA SER A 55 12.20 6.59 -6.20
C SER A 55 11.76 6.70 -4.73
N LEU A 56 12.38 5.95 -3.80
CA LEU A 56 12.11 6.06 -2.37
C LEU A 56 12.52 7.42 -1.81
N PHE A 57 13.50 8.07 -2.43
CA PHE A 57 14.13 9.28 -1.90
C PHE A 57 13.92 10.51 -2.79
N ASP A 58 13.46 10.32 -4.03
CA ASP A 58 13.28 11.39 -5.00
C ASP A 58 11.80 11.78 -5.13
N ALA A 59 11.48 12.99 -4.71
CA ALA A 59 10.13 13.56 -4.67
C ALA A 59 9.62 14.04 -6.05
N GLY A 60 10.01 13.35 -7.13
CA GLY A 60 9.57 13.61 -8.49
C GLY A 60 8.06 13.48 -8.68
N GLN A 61 7.56 13.97 -9.83
CA GLN A 61 6.13 13.93 -10.18
C GLN A 61 5.63 12.52 -10.48
N ILE A 62 4.44 12.23 -9.94
CA ILE A 62 3.60 11.05 -10.18
C ILE A 62 3.63 10.64 -11.65
N ILE A 63 3.93 9.37 -11.89
CA ILE A 63 3.99 8.76 -13.20
C ILE A 63 2.69 9.03 -13.98
N GLY A 64 2.81 9.70 -15.12
CA GLY A 64 1.83 9.53 -16.21
C GLY A 64 2.01 8.16 -16.87
N THR A 65 1.01 7.67 -17.59
CA THR A 65 0.89 6.34 -18.22
C THR A 65 2.01 5.87 -19.18
N GLY A 66 3.17 6.53 -19.22
CA GLY A 66 4.34 6.19 -20.03
C GLY A 66 5.13 4.94 -19.57
N PHE A 67 4.61 4.10 -18.66
CA PHE A 67 5.26 2.84 -18.24
C PHE A 67 5.66 1.97 -19.44
N ALA A 68 4.87 1.96 -20.51
CA ALA A 68 5.17 1.22 -21.74
C ALA A 68 6.44 1.68 -22.47
N ASN A 69 6.83 2.96 -22.33
CA ASN A 69 8.08 3.47 -22.90
C ASN A 69 9.32 3.05 -22.11
N HIS A 70 9.16 2.58 -20.85
CA HIS A 70 10.29 2.24 -19.97
C HIS A 70 11.01 0.96 -20.40
N PHE A 71 10.35 0.10 -21.19
CA PHE A 71 10.87 -1.21 -21.56
C PHE A 71 11.18 -1.37 -23.05
N ARG A 72 11.43 -0.26 -23.77
CA ARG A 72 11.96 -0.31 -25.14
C ARG A 72 13.33 -1.00 -25.12
N GLY A 73 13.36 -2.29 -25.46
CA GLY A 73 14.55 -3.14 -25.43
C GLY A 73 14.35 -4.49 -24.76
N LEU A 74 13.27 -4.67 -23.98
CA LEU A 74 12.86 -5.99 -23.53
C LEU A 74 12.17 -6.77 -24.66
N PRO A 75 12.24 -8.11 -24.63
CA PRO A 75 11.35 -8.96 -25.42
C PRO A 75 9.89 -8.69 -25.02
N LEU A 76 9.23 -7.80 -25.78
CA LEU A 76 7.94 -7.21 -25.42
C LEU A 76 6.83 -8.25 -25.20
N GLU A 77 6.86 -9.34 -25.97
CA GLU A 77 5.94 -10.46 -25.82
C GLU A 77 6.08 -11.14 -24.45
N VAL A 78 7.31 -11.46 -24.04
CA VAL A 78 7.58 -12.09 -22.73
C VAL A 78 7.20 -11.17 -21.58
N TYR A 79 7.57 -9.89 -21.68
CA TYR A 79 7.19 -8.89 -20.68
C TYR A 79 5.67 -8.75 -20.55
N THR A 80 4.99 -8.61 -21.69
CA THR A 80 3.53 -8.45 -21.74
C THR A 80 2.80 -9.68 -21.20
N ASP A 81 3.25 -10.88 -21.56
CA ASP A 81 2.67 -12.13 -21.06
C ASP A 81 2.88 -12.27 -19.54
N THR A 82 4.09 -11.98 -19.06
CA THR A 82 4.40 -12.01 -17.63
C THR A 82 3.58 -10.98 -16.85
N LEU A 83 3.48 -9.74 -17.35
CA LEU A 83 2.68 -8.69 -16.72
C LEU A 83 1.19 -9.05 -16.70
N ARG A 84 0.66 -9.65 -17.77
CA ARG A 84 -0.71 -10.17 -17.81
C ARG A 84 -0.91 -11.24 -16.74
N LYS A 85 0.02 -12.20 -16.60
CA LYS A 85 -0.02 -13.23 -15.55
C LYS A 85 -0.06 -12.61 -14.16
N VAL A 86 0.76 -11.57 -13.90
CA VAL A 86 0.77 -10.85 -12.62
C VAL A 86 -0.57 -10.17 -12.35
N LEU A 87 -1.02 -9.32 -13.27
CA LEU A 87 -2.21 -8.50 -13.04
C LEU A 87 -3.49 -9.33 -12.93
N LEU A 88 -3.55 -10.48 -13.62
CA LEU A 88 -4.70 -11.38 -13.57
C LEU A 88 -4.53 -12.53 -12.57
N ALA A 89 -3.43 -12.57 -11.80
CA ALA A 89 -3.18 -13.64 -10.82
C ALA A 89 -4.23 -13.64 -9.71
N HIS A 90 -4.73 -12.47 -9.33
CA HIS A 90 -5.67 -12.31 -8.24
C HIS A 90 -6.51 -11.04 -8.41
N ASP A 91 -7.84 -11.15 -8.28
CA ASP A 91 -8.78 -10.03 -8.50
C ASP A 91 -8.48 -8.82 -7.60
N GLN A 92 -7.96 -9.03 -6.39
CA GLN A 92 -7.64 -7.92 -5.48
C GLN A 92 -6.40 -7.09 -5.87
N LEU A 93 -5.57 -7.52 -6.83
CA LEU A 93 -4.47 -6.68 -7.33
C LEU A 93 -4.99 -5.53 -8.19
N VAL A 94 -5.90 -5.85 -9.11
CA VAL A 94 -6.54 -4.90 -10.01
C VAL A 94 -8.02 -5.28 -10.20
N PRO A 95 -8.89 -4.91 -9.25
CA PRO A 95 -10.27 -5.40 -9.22
C PRO A 95 -11.05 -5.17 -10.50
N ASN A 96 -11.80 -6.17 -10.94
CA ASN A 96 -12.62 -6.12 -12.16
C ASN A 96 -11.84 -5.94 -13.48
N ILE A 97 -10.51 -5.94 -13.49
CA ILE A 97 -9.71 -6.03 -14.71
C ILE A 97 -9.57 -7.51 -15.06
N GLU A 98 -10.07 -7.90 -16.22
CA GLU A 98 -10.15 -9.32 -16.65
C GLU A 98 -9.29 -9.59 -17.89
N GLY A 99 -8.82 -8.53 -18.56
CA GLY A 99 -8.01 -8.65 -19.75
C GLY A 99 -7.15 -7.42 -20.00
N LEU A 100 -6.07 -7.63 -20.74
CA LEU A 100 -5.19 -6.58 -21.20
C LEU A 100 -4.89 -6.80 -22.68
N GLU A 101 -5.04 -5.75 -23.47
CA GLU A 101 -4.58 -5.70 -24.85
C GLU A 101 -3.42 -4.72 -24.93
N PHE A 102 -2.24 -5.25 -25.26
CA PHE A 102 -1.07 -4.45 -25.57
C PHE A 102 -0.94 -4.36 -27.09
N THR A 103 -0.87 -3.14 -27.61
CA THR A 103 -0.76 -2.91 -29.05
C THR A 103 0.67 -2.49 -29.38
N ASP A 104 1.31 -3.24 -30.28
CA ASP A 104 2.68 -3.00 -30.73
C ASP A 104 2.75 -1.99 -31.90
N HIS A 105 1.63 -1.39 -32.29
CA HIS A 105 1.48 -0.65 -33.56
C HIS A 105 1.16 0.84 -33.35
N ALA A 106 1.67 1.44 -32.29
CA ALA A 106 1.55 2.88 -32.09
C ALA A 106 2.63 3.62 -32.89
N ASN A 107 2.21 4.47 -33.82
CA ASN A 107 3.12 5.27 -34.66
C ASN A 107 3.58 6.56 -33.96
N ALA A 108 2.92 6.92 -32.85
CA ALA A 108 3.27 8.07 -32.01
C ALA A 108 3.23 7.74 -30.50
N PRO A 109 4.06 8.39 -29.66
CA PRO A 109 4.05 8.17 -28.20
C PRO A 109 2.70 8.42 -27.52
N SER A 110 1.88 9.32 -28.07
CA SER A 110 0.52 9.60 -27.60
C SER A 110 -0.47 8.45 -27.91
N GLU A 111 -0.19 7.64 -28.93
CA GLU A 111 -1.01 6.50 -29.30
C GLU A 111 -0.73 5.30 -28.37
N LEU A 112 0.50 5.09 -27.91
CA LEU A 112 0.84 4.05 -26.91
C LEU A 112 -0.03 4.18 -25.64
N LEU A 113 -0.28 5.41 -25.19
CA LEU A 113 -1.09 5.69 -23.99
C LEU A 113 -2.59 5.40 -24.15
N LEU A 114 -3.08 5.38 -25.39
CA LEU A 114 -4.45 5.03 -25.77
C LEU A 114 -4.58 3.58 -26.26
N ALA A 115 -3.46 2.96 -26.63
CA ALA A 115 -3.44 1.66 -27.29
C ALA A 115 -3.33 0.48 -26.31
N HIS A 116 -2.95 0.73 -25.05
CA HIS A 116 -3.14 -0.23 -23.97
C HIS A 116 -4.58 -0.16 -23.47
N ARG A 117 -5.36 -1.18 -23.80
CA ARG A 117 -6.76 -1.33 -23.37
C ARG A 117 -6.87 -2.37 -22.28
N PHE A 118 -7.59 -2.01 -21.23
CA PHE A 118 -7.94 -2.90 -20.14
C PHE A 118 -9.39 -3.30 -20.30
N SER A 119 -9.63 -4.61 -20.35
CA SER A 119 -10.97 -5.17 -20.35
C SER A 119 -11.47 -5.16 -18.91
N MET A 120 -12.41 -4.27 -18.61
CA MET A 120 -12.95 -4.09 -17.27
C MET A 120 -14.41 -4.55 -17.21
N ARG A 121 -14.73 -5.36 -16.21
CA ARG A 121 -16.11 -5.76 -15.91
C ARG A 121 -16.85 -4.63 -15.21
N VAL A 122 -17.96 -4.21 -15.80
CA VAL A 122 -18.87 -3.19 -15.25
C VAL A 122 -20.28 -3.79 -15.20
N GLY A 123 -20.67 -4.27 -14.02
CA GLY A 123 -21.90 -5.04 -13.85
C GLY A 123 -21.82 -6.36 -14.65
N SER A 124 -22.76 -6.54 -15.59
CA SER A 124 -22.79 -7.70 -16.51
C SER A 124 -22.10 -7.44 -17.85
N SER A 125 -21.54 -6.26 -18.06
CA SER A 125 -20.91 -5.84 -19.32
C SER A 125 -19.40 -5.76 -19.18
N HIS A 126 -18.70 -5.85 -20.31
CA HIS A 126 -17.25 -5.64 -20.41
C HIS A 126 -17.01 -4.36 -21.20
N VAL A 127 -16.09 -3.53 -20.72
CA VAL A 127 -15.74 -2.26 -21.34
C VAL A 127 -14.23 -2.21 -21.52
N GLU A 128 -13.80 -1.89 -22.73
CA GLU A 128 -12.39 -1.65 -23.04
C GLU A 128 -12.01 -0.21 -22.69
N ILE A 129 -11.21 -0.03 -21.64
CA ILE A 129 -10.84 1.27 -21.09
C ILE A 129 -9.35 1.53 -21.34
N PRO A 130 -8.96 2.67 -21.93
CA PRO A 130 -7.56 3.06 -22.02
C PRO A 130 -6.92 3.19 -20.64
N ALA A 131 -5.64 2.83 -20.51
CA ALA A 131 -4.89 2.96 -19.24
C ALA A 131 -5.05 4.33 -18.58
N THR A 132 -5.05 5.40 -19.39
CA THR A 132 -5.17 6.81 -18.96
C THR A 132 -6.51 7.17 -18.35
N TRP A 133 -7.54 6.35 -18.57
CA TRP A 133 -8.90 6.59 -18.08
C TRP A 133 -9.22 5.81 -16.80
N LEU A 134 -8.33 4.89 -16.40
CA LEU A 134 -8.44 4.22 -15.11
C LEU A 134 -8.27 5.23 -13.97
N SER A 135 -8.85 4.96 -12.80
CA SER A 135 -8.62 5.81 -11.62
C SER A 135 -7.15 5.79 -11.18
N HIS A 136 -6.72 6.81 -10.43
CA HIS A 136 -5.33 6.90 -9.95
C HIS A 136 -4.89 5.65 -9.17
N GLY A 137 -5.77 5.03 -8.38
CA GLY A 137 -5.45 3.79 -7.67
C GLY A 137 -5.08 2.64 -8.61
N TYR A 138 -5.84 2.42 -9.68
CA TYR A 138 -5.46 1.43 -10.71
C TYR A 138 -4.15 1.81 -11.39
N GLN A 139 -4.01 3.06 -11.84
CA GLN A 139 -2.83 3.51 -12.58
C GLN A 139 -1.56 3.35 -11.73
N ALA A 140 -1.60 3.74 -10.46
CA ALA A 140 -0.49 3.59 -9.53
C ALA A 140 -0.12 2.11 -9.34
N THR A 141 -1.10 1.24 -9.03
CA THR A 141 -0.85 -0.19 -8.81
C THR A 141 -0.27 -0.88 -10.05
N ILE A 142 -0.89 -0.65 -11.21
CA ILE A 142 -0.42 -1.21 -12.48
C ILE A 142 0.99 -0.72 -12.78
N ALA A 143 1.28 0.56 -12.57
CA ALA A 143 2.58 1.12 -12.96
C ALA A 143 3.74 0.54 -12.15
N TRP A 144 3.64 0.43 -10.82
CA TRP A 144 4.73 -0.13 -10.03
C TRP A 144 4.88 -1.65 -10.22
N LEU A 145 3.77 -2.38 -10.43
CA LEU A 145 3.83 -3.81 -10.79
C LEU A 145 4.46 -4.04 -12.17
N ALA A 146 4.08 -3.20 -13.15
CA ALA A 146 4.67 -3.21 -14.48
C ALA A 146 6.17 -2.95 -14.42
N ASP A 147 6.59 -1.96 -13.61
CA ASP A 147 8.01 -1.70 -13.42
C ASP A 147 8.74 -2.85 -12.73
N LEU A 148 8.19 -3.40 -11.65
CA LEU A 148 8.76 -4.54 -10.95
C LEU A 148 9.02 -5.72 -11.91
N VAL A 149 8.02 -6.10 -12.70
CA VAL A 149 8.15 -7.17 -13.70
C VAL A 149 9.22 -6.82 -14.73
N GLY A 150 9.23 -5.59 -15.23
CA GLY A 150 10.18 -5.14 -16.22
C GLY A 150 11.63 -5.14 -15.71
N GLN A 151 11.86 -4.68 -14.48
CA GLN A 151 13.17 -4.68 -13.82
C GLN A 151 13.69 -6.11 -13.60
N ILE A 152 12.83 -7.05 -13.18
CA ILE A 152 13.20 -8.46 -13.00
C ILE A 152 13.61 -9.08 -14.34
N ILE A 153 12.80 -8.91 -15.38
CA ILE A 153 13.11 -9.44 -16.72
C ILE A 153 14.40 -8.82 -17.24
N TRP A 154 14.60 -7.52 -17.04
CA TRP A 154 15.81 -6.81 -17.47
C TRP A 154 17.06 -7.37 -16.79
N GLU A 155 17.03 -7.56 -15.48
CA GLU A 155 18.16 -8.17 -14.74
C GLU A 155 18.51 -9.55 -15.32
N ARG A 156 17.49 -10.35 -15.63
CA ARG A 156 17.69 -11.68 -16.22
C ARG A 156 18.33 -11.60 -17.59
N VAL A 157 17.93 -10.63 -18.43
CA VAL A 157 18.58 -10.37 -19.73
C VAL A 157 20.06 -10.01 -19.54
N GLU A 158 20.38 -9.09 -18.64
CA GLU A 158 21.76 -8.62 -18.41
C GLU A 158 22.68 -9.73 -17.92
N HIS A 159 22.15 -10.65 -17.10
CA HIS A 159 22.90 -11.77 -16.54
C HIS A 159 22.81 -13.06 -17.37
N GLY A 160 22.14 -13.04 -18.53
CA GLY A 160 22.04 -14.18 -19.43
C GLY A 160 21.17 -15.33 -18.90
N PHE A 161 20.23 -15.04 -18.01
CA PHE A 161 19.25 -16.01 -17.51
C PHE A 161 18.05 -16.15 -18.46
N ALA A 162 17.28 -17.24 -18.29
CA ALA A 162 16.03 -17.44 -19.02
C ALA A 162 15.01 -16.35 -18.62
N ILE A 163 14.49 -15.63 -19.62
CA ILE A 163 13.59 -14.47 -19.42
C ILE A 163 12.12 -14.83 -19.24
N ASP A 164 11.71 -16.02 -19.68
CA ASP A 164 10.37 -16.56 -19.39
C ASP A 164 10.37 -17.03 -17.94
N ILE A 165 9.75 -16.23 -17.09
CA ILE A 165 9.71 -16.43 -15.64
C ILE A 165 8.28 -16.27 -15.15
N SER A 166 7.82 -17.23 -14.36
CA SER A 166 6.53 -17.13 -13.69
C SER A 166 6.62 -16.17 -12.51
N PRO A 167 5.56 -15.43 -12.17
CA PRO A 167 5.55 -14.56 -10.98
C PRO A 167 5.93 -15.30 -9.68
N GLN A 168 5.60 -16.60 -9.61
CA GLN A 168 5.91 -17.44 -8.46
C GLN A 168 7.40 -17.73 -8.31
N ASP A 169 8.18 -17.66 -9.39
CA ASP A 169 9.62 -17.95 -9.39
C ASP A 169 10.46 -16.67 -9.24
N MET A 170 9.81 -15.50 -9.09
CA MET A 170 10.49 -14.23 -8.89
C MET A 170 10.99 -14.12 -7.45
N GLU A 171 12.30 -13.89 -7.29
CA GLU A 171 13.00 -13.82 -6.01
C GLU A 171 13.62 -12.43 -5.81
N GLY A 172 13.57 -11.90 -4.58
CA GLY A 172 14.14 -10.59 -4.27
C GLY A 172 13.43 -9.84 -3.14
N LEU A 173 13.89 -8.60 -2.90
CA LEU A 173 13.37 -7.69 -1.89
C LEU A 173 12.71 -6.47 -2.56
N VAL A 174 11.48 -6.17 -2.19
CA VAL A 174 10.72 -5.03 -2.71
C VAL A 174 10.33 -4.11 -1.56
N LEU A 175 10.75 -2.85 -1.64
CA LEU A 175 10.44 -1.82 -0.66
C LEU A 175 9.32 -0.92 -1.24
N VAL A 176 8.21 -0.75 -0.52
CA VAL A 176 7.10 0.08 -0.99
C VAL A 176 6.65 1.03 0.12
N ASP A 177 6.89 2.32 -0.07
CA ASP A 177 6.46 3.36 0.87
C ASP A 177 4.98 3.71 0.65
N GLU A 178 4.17 3.79 1.70
CA GLU A 178 2.72 4.03 1.68
C GLU A 178 1.99 3.15 0.66
N LEU A 179 2.06 1.82 0.83
CA LEU A 179 1.46 0.86 -0.11
C LEU A 179 -0.03 1.15 -0.39
N ASP A 180 -0.74 1.71 0.59
CA ASP A 180 -2.16 2.08 0.55
C ASP A 180 -2.48 3.36 -0.23
N LEU A 181 -1.48 4.15 -0.63
CA LEU A 181 -1.67 5.46 -1.23
C LEU A 181 -2.53 5.39 -2.50
N HIS A 182 -3.54 6.26 -2.59
CA HIS A 182 -4.55 6.35 -3.66
C HIS A 182 -5.47 5.12 -3.83
N LEU A 183 -5.35 4.09 -2.98
CA LEU A 183 -6.22 2.92 -3.04
C LEU A 183 -7.53 3.16 -2.28
N HIS A 184 -8.61 2.62 -2.82
CA HIS A 184 -9.87 2.55 -2.09
C HIS A 184 -9.72 1.59 -0.89
N PRO A 185 -10.28 1.89 0.29
CA PRO A 185 -10.15 1.04 1.48
C PRO A 185 -10.51 -0.43 1.25
N SER A 186 -11.54 -0.70 0.43
CA SER A 186 -11.94 -2.07 0.13
C SER A 186 -10.88 -2.87 -0.62
N TRP A 187 -9.98 -2.22 -1.36
CA TRP A 187 -8.88 -2.89 -2.06
C TRP A 187 -7.67 -3.08 -1.14
N GLN A 188 -7.43 -2.13 -0.23
CA GLN A 188 -6.35 -2.22 0.75
C GLN A 188 -6.44 -3.52 1.55
N VAL A 189 -7.64 -3.94 1.96
CA VAL A 189 -7.86 -5.19 2.71
C VAL A 189 -7.35 -6.44 1.96
N GLY A 190 -7.47 -6.48 0.63
CA GLY A 190 -7.13 -7.64 -0.18
C GLY A 190 -5.74 -7.61 -0.80
N LEU A 191 -5.06 -6.46 -0.78
CA LEU A 191 -3.84 -6.23 -1.55
C LEU A 191 -2.66 -7.10 -1.08
N ILE A 192 -2.35 -7.11 0.22
CA ILE A 192 -1.20 -7.87 0.72
C ILE A 192 -1.38 -9.38 0.51
N PRO A 193 -2.54 -10.00 0.85
CA PRO A 193 -2.78 -11.41 0.54
C PRO A 193 -2.62 -11.72 -0.95
N ALA A 194 -3.03 -10.80 -1.83
CA ALA A 194 -2.89 -10.95 -3.27
C ALA A 194 -1.42 -10.89 -3.73
N LEU A 195 -0.62 -9.98 -3.16
CA LEU A 195 0.82 -9.91 -3.41
C LEU A 195 1.55 -11.18 -2.95
N LYS A 196 1.26 -11.68 -1.75
CA LYS A 196 1.83 -12.93 -1.21
C LYS A 196 1.52 -14.15 -2.09
N GLN A 197 0.31 -14.22 -2.64
CA GLN A 197 -0.09 -15.31 -3.55
C GLN A 197 0.56 -15.17 -4.94
N THR A 198 0.68 -13.94 -5.44
CA THR A 198 1.23 -13.67 -6.77
C THR A 198 2.75 -13.85 -6.80
N PHE A 199 3.44 -13.40 -5.75
CA PHE A 199 4.89 -13.40 -5.62
C PHE A 199 5.34 -14.05 -4.30
N PRO A 200 5.12 -15.37 -4.12
CA PRO A 200 5.47 -16.09 -2.89
C PRO A 200 6.96 -16.02 -2.49
N ASN A 201 7.86 -15.78 -3.46
CA ASN A 201 9.30 -15.74 -3.25
C ASN A 201 9.88 -14.31 -3.24
N LEU A 202 9.03 -13.27 -3.36
CA LEU A 202 9.43 -11.88 -3.10
C LEU A 202 9.14 -11.50 -1.66
N GLN A 203 10.15 -10.95 -0.99
CA GLN A 203 9.95 -10.30 0.32
C GLN A 203 9.52 -8.85 0.10
N PHE A 204 8.34 -8.49 0.59
CA PHE A 204 7.87 -7.11 0.60
C PHE A 204 8.11 -6.49 1.97
N ILE A 205 8.77 -5.33 2.00
CA ILE A 205 8.79 -4.44 3.18
C ILE A 205 8.03 -3.19 2.79
N VAL A 206 6.91 -2.96 3.46
CA VAL A 206 6.00 -1.88 3.11
C VAL A 206 5.71 -1.01 4.31
N THR A 207 5.50 0.28 4.08
CA THR A 207 5.00 1.21 5.09
C THR A 207 3.53 1.52 4.80
N THR A 208 2.78 1.86 5.84
CA THR A 208 1.38 2.25 5.71
C THR A 208 0.92 3.09 6.89
N HIS A 209 -0.01 4.01 6.63
CA HIS A 209 -0.81 4.68 7.64
C HIS A 209 -2.26 4.15 7.69
N SER A 210 -2.59 3.13 6.89
CA SER A 210 -3.92 2.57 6.80
C SER A 210 -4.07 1.30 7.64
N PRO A 211 -5.01 1.27 8.61
CA PRO A 211 -5.36 0.04 9.32
C PRO A 211 -5.97 -1.03 8.43
N MET A 212 -6.47 -0.65 7.25
CA MET A 212 -7.13 -1.60 6.34
C MET A 212 -6.14 -2.59 5.75
N LEU A 213 -4.86 -2.22 5.57
CA LEU A 213 -3.84 -3.16 5.12
C LEU A 213 -3.51 -4.21 6.18
N LEU A 214 -3.71 -3.92 7.46
CA LEU A 214 -3.38 -4.86 8.55
C LEU A 214 -4.37 -6.02 8.65
N ALA A 215 -5.60 -5.86 8.15
CA ALA A 215 -6.70 -6.81 8.35
C ALA A 215 -6.41 -8.24 7.84
N GLY A 216 -5.41 -8.43 6.97
CA GLY A 216 -5.00 -9.71 6.42
C GLY A 216 -3.62 -10.22 6.87
N LEU A 217 -2.97 -9.53 7.81
CA LEU A 217 -1.61 -9.85 8.26
C LEU A 217 -1.58 -10.69 9.54
N GLU A 218 -0.48 -11.42 9.73
CA GLU A 218 -0.08 -11.99 11.02
C GLU A 218 0.64 -10.96 11.89
N ALA A 219 0.74 -11.24 13.19
CA ALA A 219 1.34 -10.30 14.15
C ALA A 219 2.85 -10.11 13.93
N ASP A 220 3.55 -11.17 13.51
CA ASP A 220 4.99 -11.17 13.21
C ASP A 220 5.34 -10.54 11.84
N GLU A 221 4.33 -10.18 11.06
CA GLU A 221 4.50 -9.45 9.79
C GLU A 221 4.43 -7.93 9.97
N ILE A 222 4.25 -7.45 11.21
CA ILE A 222 4.02 -6.05 11.52
C ILE A 222 5.09 -5.53 12.48
N VAL A 223 5.68 -4.41 12.10
CA VAL A 223 6.57 -3.63 12.96
C VAL A 223 5.99 -2.23 13.08
N MET A 224 5.62 -1.85 14.30
CA MET A 224 5.20 -0.49 14.62
C MET A 224 6.43 0.34 14.97
N LEU A 225 6.53 1.54 14.40
CA LEU A 225 7.57 2.49 14.74
C LEU A 225 6.98 3.54 15.69
N ASP A 226 7.70 3.82 16.77
CA ASP A 226 7.32 4.77 17.81
C ASP A 226 8.54 5.63 18.17
N GLN A 227 8.33 6.67 18.98
CA GLN A 227 9.40 7.51 19.50
C GLN A 227 9.62 7.22 20.99
N ASP A 228 10.86 6.98 21.38
CA ASP A 228 11.23 6.89 22.79
C ASP A 228 10.93 8.23 23.48
N PRO A 229 10.10 8.25 24.54
CA PRO A 229 9.67 9.49 25.19
C PRO A 229 10.80 10.21 25.95
N GLU A 230 11.87 9.50 26.32
CA GLU A 230 13.01 10.07 27.03
C GLU A 230 14.11 10.56 26.09
N THR A 231 14.47 9.76 25.08
CA THR A 231 15.59 10.06 24.18
C THR A 231 15.17 10.73 22.88
N GLY A 232 13.93 10.52 22.45
CA GLY A 232 13.43 10.93 21.13
C GLY A 232 13.88 10.02 19.99
N ASP A 233 14.55 8.90 20.27
CA ASP A 233 15.00 7.94 19.26
C ASP A 233 13.82 7.12 18.71
N VAL A 234 13.95 6.64 17.47
CA VAL A 234 12.95 5.72 16.88
C VAL A 234 13.12 4.34 17.49
N ILE A 235 12.03 3.79 18.02
CA ILE A 235 11.96 2.43 18.55
C ILE A 235 10.99 1.58 17.72
N ALA A 236 11.31 0.30 17.61
CA ALA A 236 10.43 -0.70 16.98
C ALA A 236 9.65 -1.46 18.04
N ARG A 237 8.35 -1.60 17.83
CA ARG A 237 7.43 -2.36 18.68
C ARG A 237 6.74 -3.43 17.85
N THR A 238 6.52 -4.57 18.47
CA THR A 238 5.70 -5.66 17.91
C THR A 238 4.49 -5.89 18.80
N ASP A 239 3.42 -6.46 18.25
CA ASP A 239 2.29 -6.98 19.01
C ASP A 239 2.23 -8.49 18.78
N GLU A 240 1.73 -9.25 19.74
CA GLU A 240 1.57 -10.71 19.61
C GLU A 240 0.19 -11.09 19.07
N ARG A 241 -0.79 -10.17 19.12
CA ARG A 241 -2.18 -10.43 18.73
C ARG A 241 -2.37 -10.16 17.24
N PRO A 242 -2.70 -11.18 16.42
CA PRO A 242 -2.88 -11.01 14.99
C PRO A 242 -4.02 -10.03 14.66
N PRO A 243 -3.82 -9.05 13.77
CA PRO A 243 -4.82 -8.05 13.43
C PRO A 243 -6.09 -8.64 12.80
N LYS A 244 -6.00 -9.77 12.10
CA LYS A 244 -7.16 -10.51 11.55
C LYS A 244 -8.21 -10.93 12.59
N LEU A 245 -7.87 -10.91 13.88
CA LEU A 245 -8.78 -11.24 15.00
C LEU A 245 -9.39 -10.00 15.66
N LEU A 246 -9.10 -8.80 15.15
CA LEU A 246 -9.49 -7.53 15.75
C LEU A 246 -10.66 -6.90 15.00
N THR A 247 -11.52 -6.23 15.76
CA THR A 247 -12.49 -5.28 15.22
C THR A 247 -11.77 -4.04 14.66
N GLY A 248 -12.46 -3.26 13.82
CA GLY A 248 -11.91 -2.01 13.29
C GLY A 248 -11.43 -1.06 14.40
N THR A 249 -12.23 -0.88 15.45
CA THR A 249 -11.84 -0.06 16.62
C THR A 249 -10.59 -0.60 17.32
N GLU A 250 -10.52 -1.92 17.57
CA GLU A 250 -9.33 -2.52 18.18
C GLU A 250 -8.07 -2.37 17.30
N LEU A 251 -8.20 -2.38 15.97
CA LEU A 251 -7.07 -2.09 15.07
C LEU A 251 -6.55 -0.67 15.26
N PHE A 252 -7.44 0.33 15.25
CA PHE A 252 -7.10 1.73 15.46
C PHE A 252 -6.45 1.97 16.83
N GLU A 253 -7.02 1.41 17.89
CA GLU A 253 -6.49 1.55 19.24
C GLU A 253 -5.10 0.91 19.38
N ARG A 254 -4.95 -0.36 18.97
CA ARG A 254 -3.72 -1.13 19.23
C ARG A 254 -2.56 -0.76 18.33
N TYR A 255 -2.81 -0.63 17.03
CA TYR A 255 -1.74 -0.47 16.03
C TYR A 255 -1.48 1.00 15.69
N PHE A 256 -2.42 1.90 15.97
CA PHE A 256 -2.31 3.33 15.62
C PHE A 256 -2.43 4.28 16.82
N GLY A 257 -2.72 3.76 18.03
CA GLY A 257 -2.85 4.58 19.24
C GLY A 257 -4.05 5.54 19.21
N ILE A 258 -5.10 5.20 18.44
CA ILE A 258 -6.31 6.02 18.32
C ILE A 258 -7.38 5.45 19.24
N ASP A 259 -7.43 5.97 20.48
CA ASP A 259 -8.39 5.55 21.51
C ASP A 259 -9.85 5.94 21.18
N GLU A 260 -10.04 7.01 20.41
CA GLU A 260 -11.37 7.54 20.09
C GLU A 260 -11.44 8.04 18.64
N LEU A 261 -12.31 7.42 17.82
CA LEU A 261 -12.55 7.82 16.43
C LEU A 261 -13.46 9.05 16.28
N TYR A 262 -14.09 9.48 17.37
CA TYR A 262 -14.94 10.67 17.41
C TYR A 262 -14.23 11.80 18.15
N PRO A 263 -14.64 13.06 17.93
CA PRO A 263 -14.26 14.15 18.82
C PRO A 263 -14.53 13.77 20.28
N VAL A 264 -13.51 13.88 21.13
CA VAL A 264 -13.47 13.29 22.48
C VAL A 264 -14.70 13.65 23.34
N ASN A 265 -15.20 14.88 23.20
CA ASN A 265 -16.36 15.34 23.95
C ASN A 265 -17.65 14.62 23.53
N LEU A 266 -17.83 14.39 22.23
CA LEU A 266 -19.04 13.79 21.68
C LEU A 266 -19.13 12.29 22.01
N ALA A 267 -18.02 11.55 21.87
CA ALA A 267 -17.95 10.13 22.27
C ALA A 267 -18.24 9.95 23.76
N ARG A 268 -17.66 10.80 24.61
CA ARG A 268 -17.92 10.77 26.06
C ARG A 268 -19.40 11.05 26.37
N SER A 269 -19.97 12.09 25.77
CA SER A 269 -21.39 12.44 25.96
C SER A 269 -22.31 11.31 25.49
N MET A 270 -22.02 10.68 24.33
CA MET A 270 -22.80 9.56 23.80
C MET A 270 -22.71 8.31 24.68
N ARG A 271 -21.51 7.92 25.13
CA ARG A 271 -21.33 6.76 26.04
C ARG A 271 -22.01 6.98 27.38
N ARG A 272 -21.88 8.17 27.97
CA ARG A 272 -22.55 8.52 29.24
C ARG A 272 -24.07 8.55 29.08
N TYR A 273 -24.58 9.13 27.99
CA TYR A 273 -26.00 9.07 27.65
C TYR A 273 -26.46 7.61 27.53
N GLY A 274 -25.76 6.76 26.77
CA GLY A 274 -26.11 5.35 26.59
C GLY A 274 -26.14 4.55 27.89
N TYR A 275 -25.12 4.73 28.75
CA TYR A 275 -25.08 4.13 30.09
C TYR A 275 -26.32 4.54 30.90
N LEU A 276 -26.58 5.84 31.02
CA LEU A 276 -27.72 6.35 31.76
C LEU A 276 -29.01 5.82 31.14
N ALA A 277 -29.22 6.00 29.83
CA ALA A 277 -30.40 5.61 29.07
C ALA A 277 -30.75 4.11 29.22
N SER A 278 -29.77 3.24 29.48
CA SER A 278 -29.99 1.79 29.70
C SER A 278 -30.29 1.40 31.15
N ASP A 279 -30.09 2.29 32.12
CA ASP A 279 -30.34 2.03 33.53
C ASP A 279 -31.81 2.36 33.92
N PRO A 280 -32.63 1.38 34.35
CA PRO A 280 -33.99 1.64 34.82
C PRO A 280 -34.05 2.22 36.24
N TYR A 281 -32.96 2.22 37.00
CA TYR A 281 -32.88 2.68 38.40
C TYR A 281 -32.17 4.03 38.55
N ARG A 282 -32.03 4.79 37.47
CA ARG A 282 -31.46 6.15 37.45
C ARG A 282 -32.01 7.01 38.61
N SER A 283 -31.12 7.74 39.28
CA SER A 283 -31.50 8.79 40.23
C SER A 283 -32.12 10.00 39.52
N ASP A 284 -32.67 10.95 40.28
CA ASP A 284 -33.15 12.21 39.70
C ASP A 284 -32.01 13.03 39.08
N ASP A 285 -30.79 12.90 39.61
CA ASP A 285 -29.60 13.59 39.10
C ASP A 285 -29.14 12.96 37.79
N ASP A 286 -29.12 11.63 37.73
CA ASP A 286 -28.84 10.85 36.52
C ASP A 286 -29.85 11.14 35.40
N GLU A 287 -31.13 11.26 35.74
CA GLU A 287 -32.17 11.61 34.77
C GLU A 287 -31.96 13.01 34.18
N ARG A 288 -31.61 14.00 35.02
CA ARG A 288 -31.28 15.35 34.53
C ARG A 288 -29.99 15.40 33.73
N GLU A 289 -28.99 14.59 34.09
CA GLU A 289 -27.77 14.44 33.30
C GLU A 289 -28.07 13.83 31.93
N MET A 290 -28.82 12.72 31.90
CA MET A 290 -29.22 12.03 30.67
C MET A 290 -29.96 12.97 29.71
N GLN A 291 -30.94 13.73 30.21
CA GLN A 291 -31.67 14.70 29.38
C GLN A 291 -30.78 15.85 28.88
N ARG A 292 -29.83 16.33 29.69
CA ARG A 292 -28.85 17.35 29.26
C ARG A 292 -27.95 16.82 28.15
N LEU A 293 -27.45 15.59 28.30
CA LEU A 293 -26.60 14.92 27.31
C LEU A 293 -27.39 14.67 26.02
N HIS A 294 -28.63 14.22 26.11
CA HIS A 294 -29.51 14.06 24.94
C HIS A 294 -29.67 15.39 24.17
N ALA A 295 -29.97 16.48 24.87
CA ALA A 295 -30.10 17.79 24.25
C ALA A 295 -28.77 18.36 23.69
N GLU A 296 -27.63 17.99 24.27
CA GLU A 296 -26.29 18.32 23.74
C GLU A 296 -26.01 17.55 22.44
N LEU A 297 -26.28 16.23 22.43
CA LEU A 297 -26.10 15.37 21.27
C LEU A 297 -27.01 15.81 20.11
N GLU A 298 -28.30 16.08 20.38
CA GLU A 298 -29.25 16.61 19.39
C GLU A 298 -28.78 17.95 18.80
N ARG A 299 -28.27 18.87 19.64
CA ARG A 299 -27.70 20.15 19.16
C ARG A 299 -26.45 19.96 18.29
N ALA A 300 -25.69 18.90 18.53
CA ALA A 300 -24.55 18.50 17.70
C ALA A 300 -24.97 17.76 16.42
N GLY A 301 -26.27 17.57 16.17
CA GLY A 301 -26.80 16.84 15.02
C GLY A 301 -26.67 15.32 15.17
N VAL A 302 -26.49 14.82 16.39
CA VAL A 302 -26.32 13.40 16.71
C VAL A 302 -27.54 12.95 17.50
N GLY A 303 -28.52 12.39 16.80
CA GLY A 303 -29.70 11.82 17.42
C GLY A 303 -29.45 10.37 17.84
N PRO A 304 -29.52 10.01 19.13
CA PRO A 304 -29.42 8.60 19.53
C PRO A 304 -30.64 7.81 19.06
N ASP A 305 -30.43 6.69 18.36
CA ASP A 305 -31.50 5.89 17.74
C ASP A 305 -32.37 5.11 18.74
N TRP A 306 -32.00 5.09 20.03
CA TRP A 306 -32.75 4.35 21.06
C TRP A 306 -33.26 5.27 22.16
N GLN A 307 -34.51 5.02 22.56
CA GLN A 307 -35.12 5.73 23.67
C GLN A 307 -34.64 5.17 25.02
N PRO A 308 -34.55 6.02 26.06
CA PRO A 308 -34.22 5.57 27.40
C PRO A 308 -35.19 4.50 27.89
N VAL A 309 -34.69 3.47 28.58
CA VAL A 309 -35.56 2.50 29.25
C VAL A 309 -36.44 3.23 30.28
N PRO A 310 -37.73 2.86 30.41
CA PRO A 310 -38.60 3.48 31.40
C PRO A 310 -38.03 3.32 32.80
N ARG A 311 -38.01 4.42 33.55
CA ARG A 311 -37.53 4.43 34.93
C ARG A 311 -38.46 3.57 35.78
N LYS A 312 -37.91 2.61 36.50
CA LYS A 312 -38.62 1.89 37.55
C LYS A 312 -38.53 2.75 38.81
N SER A 313 -39.67 3.21 39.31
CA SER A 313 -39.72 3.90 40.60
C SER A 313 -39.07 3.02 41.67
N PRO A 314 -38.29 3.60 42.60
CA PRO A 314 -37.87 2.88 43.80
C PRO A 314 -39.08 2.41 44.63
#